data_AF-A0A5E7ILF5-F1
#
_entry.id   AF-A0A5E7ILF5-F1
#
_cell.length_a   1.000
_cell.length_b   1.000
_cell.length_c   1.000
_cell.angle_alpha   90.00
_cell.angle_beta   90.00
_cell.angle_gamma   90.00
#
_symmetry.space_group_name_H-M   'P 1'
#
loop_
_entity.id
_entity.type
_entity.pdbx_description
1 polymer ?
#
loop_
_entity_poly.entity_id
_entity_poly.type
_entity_poly.pdbx_seq_one_letter_code
_entity_poly.pdbx_strand_id
1 'polypeptide(L)'
;MIGTVGSDRPGPDMIGAIGSHCTGPDMIGTIGSHCTGPDMIGTVGSYCTGPDMIGTVGSHCTGPDMIGAVGSDRPGPDMIGAVGSDRPGPDMIGAIGSHCTGPDMIGAIGSHCTGPDMIGAIGSHCTGPDMIGTVGSHCTGPDMIGAIGSYCPRTNMVGTVRGYGRSANMIRTIRSHCLRLSRPGTGHHYSGRDSNNHA
;
A
#
# COMPACT_ATOMS: atom_id res chain seq x y z
N MET A 1 18.93 9.89 32.07
CA MET A 1 18.91 11.37 32.20
C MET A 1 17.49 11.84 31.96
N ILE A 2 16.93 12.67 32.84
CA ILE A 2 15.56 13.21 32.70
C ILE A 2 15.63 14.73 32.54
N GLY A 3 14.86 15.28 31.60
CA GLY A 3 14.75 16.72 31.33
C GLY A 3 15.30 17.09 29.96
N THR A 4 15.87 18.29 29.85
CA THR A 4 16.49 18.77 28.61
C THR A 4 17.90 18.21 28.48
N VAL A 5 18.12 17.34 27.49
CA VAL A 5 19.43 16.84 27.10
C VAL A 5 19.96 17.71 25.95
N GLY A 6 21.11 18.35 26.15
CA GLY A 6 21.77 19.13 25.10
C GLY A 6 22.31 18.24 23.97
N SER A 7 22.83 18.88 22.92
CA SER A 7 23.43 18.19 21.77
C SER A 7 24.76 17.50 22.09
N ASP A 8 25.20 16.63 21.19
CA ASP A 8 26.52 15.95 21.20
C ASP A 8 26.74 15.11 22.46
N ARG A 9 25.68 14.40 22.89
CA ARG A 9 25.67 13.63 24.12
C ARG A 9 25.53 12.15 23.87
N PRO A 10 26.60 11.36 24.09
CA PRO A 10 26.44 9.96 24.43
C PRO A 10 26.02 9.84 25.90
N GLY A 11 25.11 8.93 26.21
CA GLY A 11 24.66 8.78 27.59
C GLY A 11 23.76 7.56 27.82
N PRO A 12 23.36 7.34 29.08
CA PRO A 12 22.31 6.39 29.41
C PRO A 12 20.97 6.87 28.86
N ASP A 13 19.92 6.08 29.11
CA ASP A 13 18.55 6.37 28.67
C ASP A 13 18.15 7.82 28.92
N MET A 14 17.50 8.43 27.94
CA MET A 14 17.18 9.86 27.93
C MET A 14 15.67 10.04 27.86
N ILE A 15 15.12 10.84 28.77
CA ILE A 15 13.69 11.14 28.82
C ILE A 15 13.50 12.66 28.82
N GLY A 16 12.80 13.20 27.83
CA GLY A 16 12.46 14.62 27.71
C GLY A 16 12.75 15.20 26.33
N ALA A 17 13.33 16.41 26.31
CA ALA A 17 13.76 17.04 25.07
C ALA A 17 15.24 16.72 24.83
N ILE A 18 15.53 15.97 23.79
CA ILE A 18 16.86 15.47 23.44
C ILE A 18 17.36 16.26 22.23
N GLY A 19 18.54 16.85 22.36
CA GLY A 19 19.19 17.64 21.32
C GLY A 19 19.63 16.82 20.11
N SER A 20 20.48 17.42 19.28
CA SER A 20 21.04 16.77 18.11
C SER A 20 22.30 15.96 18.44
N HIS A 21 22.65 14.98 17.60
CA HIS A 21 23.88 14.17 17.76
C HIS A 21 23.94 13.45 19.12
N CYS A 22 22.80 12.94 19.59
CA CYS A 22 22.74 12.17 20.82
C CYS A 22 22.82 10.66 20.55
N THR A 23 23.51 9.94 21.41
CA THR A 23 23.55 8.47 21.38
C THR A 23 23.10 7.94 22.74
N GLY A 24 22.11 7.06 22.75
CA GLY A 24 21.63 6.41 23.97
C GLY A 24 20.94 5.09 23.67
N PRO A 25 20.76 4.20 24.66
CA PRO A 25 19.99 2.98 24.49
C PRO A 25 18.52 3.35 24.23
N ASP A 26 17.88 3.97 25.22
CA ASP A 26 16.48 4.36 25.11
C ASP A 26 16.34 5.89 25.06
N MET A 27 15.57 6.39 24.11
CA MET A 27 15.25 7.82 23.99
C MET A 27 13.74 8.03 23.95
N ILE A 28 13.19 8.74 24.94
CA ILE A 28 11.75 8.98 25.08
C ILE A 28 11.46 10.48 25.14
N GLY A 29 10.64 10.99 24.22
CA GLY A 29 10.15 12.37 24.21
C GLY A 29 10.30 13.05 22.87
N THR A 30 10.90 14.24 22.83
CA THR A 30 11.20 14.96 21.58
C THR A 30 12.69 14.80 21.29
N ILE A 31 13.00 14.00 20.28
CA ILE A 31 14.35 13.65 19.85
C ILE A 31 14.73 14.52 18.66
N GLY A 32 15.88 15.18 18.76
CA GLY A 32 16.42 16.05 17.71
C GLY A 32 16.89 15.29 16.48
N SER A 33 17.83 15.88 15.75
CA SER A 33 18.40 15.29 14.55
C SER A 33 19.69 14.52 14.82
N HIS A 34 20.04 13.58 13.94
CA HIS A 34 21.30 12.80 14.03
C HIS A 34 21.42 11.99 15.33
N CYS A 35 20.30 11.52 15.88
CA CYS A 35 20.30 10.71 17.09
C CYS A 35 20.41 9.21 16.75
N THR A 36 21.12 8.45 17.58
CA THR A 36 21.28 7.00 17.40
C THR A 36 20.92 6.27 18.67
N GLY A 37 20.02 5.29 18.59
CA GLY A 37 19.67 4.43 19.71
C GLY A 37 18.79 3.27 19.28
N PRO A 38 18.85 2.11 19.98
CA PRO A 38 17.96 1.00 19.73
C PRO A 38 16.48 1.41 19.75
N ASP A 39 16.06 2.11 20.80
CA ASP A 39 14.64 2.39 21.04
C ASP A 39 14.38 3.91 21.09
N MET A 40 13.53 4.41 20.18
CA MET A 40 13.14 5.82 20.12
C MET A 40 11.61 5.99 20.16
N ILE A 41 11.10 6.61 21.23
CA ILE A 41 9.67 6.80 21.46
C ILE A 41 9.31 8.28 21.55
N GLY A 42 8.36 8.73 20.73
CA GLY A 42 7.79 10.08 20.76
C GLY A 42 7.89 10.79 19.41
N THR A 43 8.45 12.01 19.41
CA THR A 43 8.71 12.76 18.17
C THR A 43 10.18 12.65 17.84
N VAL A 44 10.52 11.88 16.81
CA VAL A 44 11.87 11.70 16.29
C VAL A 44 12.08 12.66 15.13
N GLY A 45 13.12 13.48 15.22
CA GLY A 45 13.53 14.41 14.18
C GLY A 45 14.08 13.72 12.93
N SER A 46 15.02 14.36 12.25
CA SER A 46 15.59 13.84 11.00
C SER A 46 16.92 13.11 11.22
N TYR A 47 17.30 12.24 10.29
CA TYR A 47 18.61 11.56 10.31
C TYR A 47 18.86 10.69 11.54
N CYS A 48 17.81 10.16 12.17
CA CYS A 48 17.95 9.29 13.33
C CYS A 48 18.09 7.82 12.92
N THR A 49 18.85 7.03 13.67
CA THR A 49 19.07 5.61 13.36
C THR A 49 18.76 4.75 14.57
N GLY A 50 17.90 3.76 14.39
CA GLY A 50 17.50 2.85 15.46
C GLY A 50 16.60 1.74 14.94
N PRO A 51 16.72 0.49 15.43
CA PRO A 51 15.81 -0.59 15.13
C PRO A 51 14.35 -0.24 15.32
N ASP A 52 13.99 0.37 16.45
CA ASP A 52 12.62 0.56 16.86
C ASP A 52 12.29 2.05 17.03
N MET A 53 11.35 2.56 16.22
CA MET A 53 10.86 3.94 16.33
C MET A 53 9.34 3.99 16.47
N ILE A 54 8.86 4.51 17.59
CA ILE A 54 7.42 4.63 17.89
C ILE A 54 7.03 6.10 18.03
N GLY A 55 6.07 6.56 17.22
CA GLY A 55 5.45 7.88 17.29
C GLY A 55 5.52 8.63 15.97
N THR A 56 5.91 9.90 16.01
CA THR A 56 6.12 10.70 14.80
C THR A 56 7.58 10.67 14.43
N VAL A 57 7.91 10.15 13.24
CA VAL A 57 9.29 9.99 12.78
C VAL A 57 9.51 10.89 11.56
N GLY A 58 10.51 11.77 11.62
CA GLY A 58 10.75 12.84 10.65
C GLY A 58 11.20 12.38 9.26
N SER A 59 12.25 12.96 8.69
CA SER A 59 12.82 12.52 7.40
C SER A 59 14.15 11.81 7.59
N HIS A 60 14.53 10.93 6.65
CA HIS A 60 15.84 10.26 6.65
C HIS A 60 16.19 9.47 7.93
N CYS A 61 15.20 8.98 8.68
CA CYS A 61 15.49 8.04 9.77
C CYS A 61 15.47 6.61 9.28
N THR A 62 16.36 5.79 9.82
CA THR A 62 16.60 4.42 9.38
C THR A 62 16.35 3.47 10.53
N GLY A 63 15.50 2.48 10.30
CA GLY A 63 15.13 1.45 11.27
C GLY A 63 14.31 0.35 10.62
N PRO A 64 14.47 -0.92 11.04
CA PRO A 64 13.57 -1.99 10.66
C PRO A 64 12.09 -1.72 10.97
N ASP A 65 11.80 -1.24 12.18
CA ASP A 65 10.45 -1.19 12.72
C ASP A 65 10.03 0.25 13.03
N MET A 66 9.01 0.74 12.31
CA MET A 66 8.48 2.09 12.52
C MET A 66 6.97 2.08 12.72
N ILE A 67 6.53 2.51 13.91
CA ILE A 67 5.12 2.57 14.28
C ILE A 67 4.70 4.03 14.49
N GLY A 68 3.76 4.52 13.70
CA GLY A 68 3.11 5.81 13.84
C GLY A 68 3.11 6.64 12.56
N ALA A 69 3.34 7.95 12.68
CA ALA A 69 3.41 8.84 11.53
C ALA A 69 4.85 8.92 11.03
N VAL A 70 5.13 8.31 9.89
CA VAL A 70 6.46 8.29 9.29
C VAL A 70 6.49 9.34 8.18
N GLY A 71 7.48 10.24 8.18
CA GLY A 71 7.73 11.26 7.15
C GLY A 71 8.51 10.73 5.94
N SER A 72 8.68 11.57 4.91
CA SER A 72 9.16 11.24 3.56
C SER A 72 10.57 10.60 3.49
N ASP A 73 10.87 9.98 2.35
CA ASP A 73 12.21 9.53 1.89
C ASP A 73 12.85 8.40 2.71
N ARG A 74 12.21 7.22 2.75
CA ARG A 74 12.71 6.07 3.53
C ARG A 74 12.53 4.72 2.86
N PRO A 75 13.61 3.92 2.79
CA PRO A 75 13.52 2.46 2.83
C PRO A 75 13.46 2.00 4.29
N GLY A 76 12.37 1.36 4.68
CA GLY A 76 12.21 0.70 5.99
C GLY A 76 11.38 -0.57 5.81
N PRO A 77 11.75 -1.70 6.44
CA PRO A 77 11.11 -2.98 6.21
C PRO A 77 9.63 -2.99 6.63
N ASP A 78 9.31 -2.52 7.84
CA ASP A 78 7.96 -2.63 8.38
C ASP A 78 7.45 -1.27 8.89
N MET A 79 6.38 -0.76 8.27
CA MET A 79 5.78 0.53 8.61
C MET A 79 4.31 0.38 8.98
N ILE A 80 3.96 0.73 10.22
CA ILE A 80 2.57 0.70 10.71
C ILE A 80 2.13 2.12 11.07
N GLY A 81 1.17 2.69 10.34
CA GLY A 81 0.51 3.95 10.66
C GLY A 81 0.33 4.86 9.45
N ALA A 82 0.64 6.14 9.60
CA ALA A 82 0.56 7.09 8.50
C ALA A 82 1.90 7.11 7.76
N VAL A 83 1.90 6.45 6.61
CA VAL A 83 3.02 6.37 5.69
C VAL A 83 2.82 7.45 4.63
N GLY A 84 3.58 8.54 4.67
CA GLY A 84 3.61 9.55 3.61
C GLY A 84 4.20 9.05 2.27
N SER A 85 4.49 9.98 1.37
CA SER A 85 4.77 9.69 -0.05
C SER A 85 6.20 9.18 -0.34
N ASP A 86 6.37 8.63 -1.55
CA ASP A 86 7.64 8.26 -2.19
C ASP A 86 8.44 7.20 -1.43
N ARG A 87 7.82 6.04 -1.19
CA ARG A 87 8.39 5.02 -0.29
C ARG A 87 8.53 3.63 -0.87
N PRO A 88 9.74 3.09 -0.95
CA PRO A 88 9.95 1.66 -1.00
C PRO A 88 9.91 1.06 0.42
N GLY A 89 9.10 0.03 0.64
CA GLY A 89 9.06 -0.73 1.89
C GLY A 89 8.44 -2.10 1.66
N PRO A 90 8.96 -3.20 2.25
CA PRO A 90 8.33 -4.51 2.32
C PRO A 90 6.85 -4.42 2.71
N ASP A 91 6.56 -4.06 3.96
CA ASP A 91 5.22 -4.21 4.51
C ASP A 91 4.74 -2.86 5.05
N MET A 92 3.61 -2.39 4.53
CA MET A 92 3.00 -1.13 4.93
C MET A 92 1.56 -1.35 5.40
N ILE A 93 1.25 -0.90 6.61
CA ILE A 93 -0.08 -1.01 7.20
C ILE A 93 -0.56 0.36 7.65
N GLY A 94 -1.72 0.82 7.19
CA GLY A 94 -2.39 2.04 7.64
C GLY A 94 -2.75 3.00 6.50
N ALA A 95 -2.44 4.28 6.65
CA ALA A 95 -2.66 5.29 5.63
C ALA A 95 -1.39 5.45 4.81
N ILE A 96 -1.37 4.88 3.61
CA ILE A 96 -0.23 4.85 2.69
C ILE A 96 -0.40 5.96 1.66
N GLY A 97 0.62 6.80 1.51
CA GLY A 97 0.63 7.97 0.67
C GLY A 97 0.70 7.64 -0.81
N SER A 98 1.17 8.62 -1.58
CA SER A 98 1.37 8.46 -3.02
C SER A 98 2.77 7.93 -3.34
N HIS A 99 2.92 7.28 -4.50
CA HIS A 99 4.23 6.82 -4.99
C HIS A 99 4.92 5.82 -4.06
N CYS A 100 4.15 4.94 -3.42
CA CYS A 100 4.69 3.89 -2.55
C CYS A 100 4.90 2.59 -3.35
N THR A 101 5.91 1.80 -2.97
CA THR A 101 6.23 0.50 -3.56
C THR A 101 6.49 -0.50 -2.44
N GLY A 102 5.79 -1.63 -2.45
CA GLY A 102 6.00 -2.68 -1.46
C GLY A 102 5.32 -4.00 -1.79
N PRO A 103 5.88 -5.17 -1.39
CA PRO A 103 5.22 -6.47 -1.46
C PRO A 103 3.79 -6.42 -0.92
N ASP A 104 3.63 -5.93 0.31
CA ASP A 104 2.35 -6.00 1.03
C ASP A 104 1.90 -4.62 1.51
N MET A 105 0.72 -4.18 1.06
CA MET A 105 0.12 -2.91 1.48
C MET A 105 -1.30 -3.11 1.99
N ILE A 106 -1.58 -2.70 3.22
CA ILE A 106 -2.88 -2.87 3.88
C ILE A 106 -3.39 -1.53 4.43
N GLY A 107 -4.60 -1.12 4.04
CA GLY A 107 -5.29 0.05 4.60
C GLY A 107 -5.78 1.02 3.53
N ALA A 108 -5.58 2.33 3.75
CA ALA A 108 -5.90 3.37 2.78
C ALA A 108 -4.67 3.67 1.93
N ILE A 109 -4.62 3.10 0.73
CA ILE A 109 -3.49 3.21 -0.20
C ILE A 109 -3.77 4.35 -1.17
N GLY A 110 -2.84 5.29 -1.26
CA GLY A 110 -2.94 6.46 -2.12
C GLY A 110 -2.79 6.15 -3.61
N SER A 111 -2.36 7.14 -4.37
CA SER A 111 -2.19 7.04 -5.82
C SER A 111 -0.77 6.62 -6.22
N HIS A 112 -0.63 6.00 -7.39
CA HIS A 112 0.68 5.60 -7.94
C HIS A 112 1.44 4.59 -7.08
N CYS A 113 0.72 3.69 -6.41
CA CYS A 113 1.33 2.67 -5.57
C CYS A 113 1.56 1.36 -6.35
N THR A 114 2.64 0.66 -6.06
CA THR A 114 2.99 -0.60 -6.73
C THR A 114 3.27 -1.70 -5.72
N GLY A 115 2.56 -2.82 -5.81
CA GLY A 115 2.79 -3.95 -4.91
C GLY A 115 2.10 -5.23 -5.36
N PRO A 116 2.74 -6.40 -5.18
CA PRO A 116 2.12 -7.72 -5.22
C PRO A 116 0.70 -7.74 -4.64
N ASP A 117 0.57 -7.40 -3.36
CA ASP A 117 -0.64 -7.59 -2.58
C ASP A 117 -1.11 -6.26 -1.98
N MET A 118 -2.31 -5.83 -2.38
CA MET A 118 -2.92 -4.59 -1.88
C MET A 118 -4.31 -4.86 -1.31
N ILE A 119 -4.53 -4.50 -0.04
CA ILE A 119 -5.79 -4.74 0.66
C ILE A 119 -6.32 -3.43 1.27
N GLY A 120 -7.57 -3.07 0.97
CA GLY A 120 -8.29 -1.96 1.59
C GLY A 120 -8.85 -0.95 0.59
N ALA A 121 -8.66 0.35 0.86
CA ALA A 121 -9.07 1.42 -0.03
C ALA A 121 -7.90 1.85 -0.92
N ILE A 122 -7.86 1.33 -2.14
CA ILE A 122 -6.79 1.55 -3.10
C ILE A 122 -7.17 2.71 -4.01
N GLY A 123 -6.29 3.71 -4.09
CA GLY A 123 -6.43 4.91 -4.90
C GLY A 123 -6.32 4.65 -6.40
N SER A 124 -5.90 5.68 -7.14
CA SER A 124 -5.76 5.63 -8.59
C SER A 124 -4.34 5.27 -9.03
N HIS A 125 -4.21 4.73 -10.25
CA HIS A 125 -2.90 4.42 -10.86
C HIS A 125 -2.07 3.41 -10.06
N CYS A 126 -2.71 2.49 -9.35
CA CYS A 126 -2.01 1.46 -8.59
C CYS A 126 -1.77 0.19 -9.42
N THR A 127 -0.66 -0.50 -9.21
CA THR A 127 -0.30 -1.70 -9.97
C THR A 127 0.05 -2.85 -9.05
N GLY A 128 -0.60 -4.00 -9.25
CA GLY A 128 -0.39 -5.17 -8.41
C GLY A 128 -1.15 -6.40 -8.91
N PRO A 129 -0.57 -7.62 -8.82
CA PRO A 129 -1.27 -8.86 -9.15
C PRO A 129 -2.59 -9.02 -8.41
N ASP A 130 -2.60 -8.77 -7.10
CA ASP A 130 -3.71 -9.07 -6.22
C ASP A 130 -4.21 -7.81 -5.49
N MET A 131 -5.46 -7.42 -5.76
CA MET A 131 -6.09 -6.26 -5.11
C MET A 131 -7.43 -6.61 -4.48
N ILE A 132 -7.60 -6.35 -3.18
CA ILE A 132 -8.81 -6.66 -2.42
C ILE A 132 -9.36 -5.39 -1.76
N GLY A 133 -10.63 -5.06 -2.00
CA GLY A 133 -11.34 -3.97 -1.32
C GLY A 133 -11.98 -2.98 -2.28
N THR A 134 -11.86 -1.68 -2.00
CA THR A 134 -12.33 -0.63 -2.91
C THR A 134 -11.16 -0.16 -3.77
N VAL A 135 -11.17 -0.51 -5.05
CA VAL A 135 -10.13 -0.17 -6.01
C VAL A 135 -10.58 1.03 -6.84
N GLY A 136 -9.75 2.07 -6.89
CA GLY A 136 -9.96 3.27 -7.67
C GLY A 136 -9.85 3.06 -9.18
N SER A 137 -9.58 4.14 -9.90
CA SER A 137 -9.47 4.14 -11.37
C SER A 137 -8.04 3.93 -11.84
N HIS A 138 -7.89 3.38 -13.04
CA HIS A 138 -6.58 3.17 -13.69
C HIS A 138 -5.65 2.22 -12.91
N CYS A 139 -6.21 1.28 -12.15
CA CYS A 139 -5.42 0.27 -11.45
C CYS A 139 -5.24 -0.97 -12.33
N THR A 140 -4.05 -1.57 -12.30
CA THR A 140 -3.70 -2.69 -13.18
C THR A 140 -3.34 -3.92 -12.36
N GLY A 141 -4.00 -5.04 -12.63
CA GLY A 141 -3.76 -6.29 -11.91
C GLY A 141 -4.57 -7.46 -12.46
N PRO A 142 -4.02 -8.68 -12.63
CA PRO A 142 -4.79 -9.86 -12.98
C PRO A 142 -5.98 -10.14 -12.06
N ASP A 143 -5.85 -10.01 -10.75
CA ASP A 143 -6.84 -10.49 -9.79
C ASP A 143 -7.35 -9.34 -8.91
N MET A 144 -8.66 -9.08 -8.99
CA MET A 144 -9.28 -8.02 -8.19
C MET A 144 -10.60 -8.46 -7.55
N ILE A 145 -10.73 -8.22 -6.24
CA ILE A 145 -11.91 -8.55 -5.44
C ILE A 145 -12.47 -7.30 -4.76
N GLY A 146 -13.76 -7.02 -4.93
CA GLY A 146 -14.46 -5.96 -4.21
C GLY A 146 -15.14 -4.92 -5.13
N ALA A 147 -15.10 -3.65 -4.74
CA ALA A 147 -15.72 -2.56 -5.50
C ALA A 147 -14.67 -1.87 -6.37
N ILE A 148 -14.83 -1.93 -7.69
CA ILE A 148 -13.78 -1.51 -8.62
C ILE A 148 -14.28 -0.35 -9.49
N GLY A 149 -13.44 0.68 -9.58
CA GLY A 149 -13.62 1.85 -10.41
C GLY A 149 -13.44 1.58 -11.91
N SER A 150 -13.34 2.66 -12.67
CA SER A 150 -13.23 2.62 -14.14
C SER A 150 -11.79 2.39 -14.60
N TYR A 151 -11.62 1.77 -15.77
CA TYR A 151 -10.32 1.57 -16.44
C TYR A 151 -9.32 0.68 -15.70
N CYS A 152 -9.80 -0.36 -15.04
CA CYS A 152 -8.94 -1.36 -14.39
C CYS A 152 -8.85 -2.63 -15.25
N PRO A 153 -7.81 -2.82 -16.08
CA PRO A 153 -7.62 -4.05 -16.84
C PRO A 153 -7.24 -5.19 -15.88
N ARG A 154 -7.92 -6.33 -16.02
CA ARG A 154 -7.69 -7.52 -15.19
C ARG A 154 -8.10 -8.81 -15.91
N THR A 155 -7.60 -9.94 -15.41
CA THR A 155 -8.01 -11.27 -15.89
C THR A 155 -9.24 -11.75 -15.14
N ASN A 156 -9.24 -11.68 -13.81
CA ASN A 156 -10.29 -12.19 -12.95
C ASN A 156 -10.89 -11.08 -12.08
N MET A 157 -12.19 -11.22 -11.81
CA MET A 157 -12.90 -10.31 -10.92
C MET A 157 -13.97 -11.01 -10.11
N VAL A 158 -14.05 -10.65 -8.83
CA VAL A 158 -15.20 -10.92 -7.98
C VAL A 158 -15.68 -9.62 -7.33
N GLY A 159 -16.91 -9.18 -7.62
CA GLY A 159 -17.52 -8.06 -6.87
C GLY A 159 -18.36 -7.10 -7.72
N THR A 160 -18.26 -5.80 -7.43
CA THR A 160 -19.06 -4.75 -8.08
C THR A 160 -18.17 -3.87 -8.96
N VAL A 161 -18.63 -3.57 -10.18
CA VAL A 161 -17.93 -2.66 -11.11
C VAL A 161 -18.75 -1.39 -11.23
N ARG A 162 -18.10 -0.24 -11.09
CA ARG A 162 -18.66 1.07 -11.42
C ARG A 162 -17.87 1.66 -12.60
N GLY A 163 -18.38 1.43 -13.81
CA GLY A 163 -17.84 1.99 -15.06
C GLY A 163 -17.30 0.96 -16.04
N TYR A 164 -16.37 1.38 -16.90
CA TYR A 164 -15.80 0.55 -17.97
C TYR A 164 -14.64 -0.30 -17.45
N GLY A 165 -14.84 -1.61 -17.34
CA GLY A 165 -13.79 -2.58 -17.01
C GLY A 165 -13.79 -3.73 -18.01
N ARG A 166 -12.60 -4.17 -18.43
CA ARG A 166 -12.41 -5.39 -19.22
C ARG A 166 -11.87 -6.48 -18.27
N SER A 167 -12.60 -7.58 -18.17
CA SER A 167 -12.24 -8.76 -17.37
C SER A 167 -12.48 -9.99 -18.23
N ALA A 168 -11.55 -10.93 -18.26
CA ALA A 168 -11.73 -12.20 -18.96
C ALA A 168 -12.75 -13.08 -18.22
N ASN A 169 -12.64 -13.13 -16.89
CA ASN A 169 -13.53 -13.86 -15.99
C ASN A 169 -14.15 -12.87 -14.99
N MET A 170 -15.47 -12.87 -14.84
CA MET A 170 -16.16 -11.91 -13.97
C MET A 170 -17.34 -12.57 -13.23
N ILE A 171 -17.30 -12.53 -11.90
CA ILE A 171 -18.42 -12.86 -11.01
C ILE A 171 -18.93 -11.55 -10.41
N ARG A 172 -20.13 -11.13 -10.82
CA ARG A 172 -20.65 -9.78 -10.53
C ARG A 172 -21.93 -9.80 -9.72
N THR A 173 -21.97 -9.02 -8.64
CA THR A 173 -23.24 -8.59 -8.04
C THR A 173 -23.68 -7.31 -8.76
N ILE A 174 -24.75 -7.39 -9.55
CA ILE A 174 -25.28 -6.23 -10.28
C ILE A 174 -26.17 -5.41 -9.33
N ARG A 175 -25.67 -4.28 -8.81
CA ARG A 175 -26.57 -3.14 -8.58
C ARG A 175 -26.73 -2.41 -9.92
N SER A 176 -27.98 -2.37 -10.36
CA SER A 176 -28.51 -2.05 -11.67
C SER A 176 -27.93 -0.79 -12.31
N HIS A 177 -27.36 -0.93 -13.51
CA HIS A 177 -27.74 -0.17 -14.70
C HIS A 177 -27.33 -1.01 -15.93
N CYS A 178 -28.33 -1.34 -16.76
CA CYS A 178 -28.27 -2.19 -17.95
C CYS A 178 -27.14 -1.83 -18.92
N LEU A 179 -26.44 -2.84 -19.44
CA LEU A 179 -26.07 -2.96 -20.86
C LEU A 179 -25.82 -4.46 -21.16
N ARG A 180 -26.75 -5.08 -21.90
CA ARG A 180 -26.60 -6.41 -22.52
C ARG A 180 -25.45 -6.31 -23.54
N LEU A 181 -24.39 -7.10 -23.38
CA LEU A 181 -23.44 -7.35 -24.47
C LEU A 181 -23.86 -8.64 -25.18
N SER A 182 -24.36 -8.46 -26.41
CA SER A 182 -24.65 -9.53 -27.37
C SER A 182 -23.40 -10.38 -27.62
N ARG A 183 -23.56 -11.71 -27.55
CA ARG A 183 -22.51 -12.68 -27.92
C ARG A 183 -22.10 -12.51 -29.39
N PRO A 184 -20.81 -12.46 -29.75
CA PRO A 184 -20.38 -12.76 -31.11
C PRO A 184 -20.39 -14.28 -31.30
N GLY A 185 -21.38 -14.80 -32.02
CA GLY A 185 -21.45 -16.22 -32.39
C GLY A 185 -20.61 -16.49 -33.64
N THR A 186 -19.48 -17.17 -33.48
CA THR A 186 -18.76 -17.83 -34.58
C THR A 186 -19.38 -19.22 -34.81
N GLY A 187 -20.32 -19.32 -35.75
CA GLY A 187 -20.92 -20.59 -36.18
C GLY A 187 -20.28 -21.09 -37.48
N HIS A 188 -19.45 -22.12 -37.38
CA HIS A 188 -18.97 -22.90 -38.53
C HIS A 188 -20.12 -23.75 -39.08
N HIS A 189 -20.46 -23.60 -40.36
CA HIS A 189 -21.42 -24.45 -41.06
C HIS A 189 -20.71 -25.64 -41.71
N TYR A 190 -20.89 -26.83 -41.17
CA TYR A 190 -20.70 -28.12 -41.87
C TYR A 190 -22.09 -28.72 -42.10
N SER A 191 -22.51 -28.84 -43.36
CA SER A 191 -23.74 -29.55 -43.75
C SER A 191 -23.38 -30.84 -44.51
N GLY A 192 -23.21 -31.93 -43.77
CA GLY A 192 -23.34 -33.28 -44.31
C GLY A 192 -24.79 -33.75 -44.14
N ARG A 193 -25.48 -34.03 -45.23
CA ARG A 193 -26.86 -34.56 -45.21
C ARG A 193 -26.86 -35.85 -46.03
N ASP A 194 -26.78 -36.97 -45.33
CA ASP A 194 -26.93 -38.30 -45.89
C ASP A 194 -28.37 -38.83 -45.68
N SER A 195 -29.02 -39.04 -46.83
CA SER A 195 -29.68 -40.29 -47.24
C SER A 195 -31.04 -40.73 -46.67
N ASN A 196 -31.90 -41.13 -47.65
CA ASN A 196 -32.98 -42.14 -47.63
C ASN A 196 -34.40 -41.67 -47.23
N ASN A 197 -35.53 -42.06 -47.85
CA ASN A 197 -35.84 -42.98 -48.95
C ASN A 197 -37.33 -42.85 -49.37
N HIS A 198 -37.67 -43.42 -50.53
CA HIS A 198 -38.93 -44.13 -50.91
C HIS A 198 -40.06 -43.45 -51.71
N ALA A 199 -40.38 -44.22 -52.79
CA ALA A 199 -41.54 -44.30 -53.68
C ALA A 199 -41.65 -43.25 -54.80
#